data_AF-A0A9D2FNR4-F1
#
_entry.id   AF-A0A9D2FNR4-F1
#
_cell.length_a   1.000
_cell.length_b   1.000
_cell.length_c   1.000
_cell.angle_alpha   90.00
_cell.angle_beta   90.00
_cell.angle_gamma   90.00
#
_symmetry.space_group_name_H-M   'P 1'
#
loop_
_entity.id
_entity.type
_entity.pdbx_description
1 polymer ?
#
loop_
_entity_poly.entity_id
_entity_poly.type
_entity_poly.pdbx_seq_one_letter_code
_entity_poly.pdbx_strand_id
1 'polypeptide(L)'
;MGDNIIIKVSTQELQAASGQVGSSLSEMRNSFSAIEQAVNHSEGYWQGEAAQHHRKIYRELQGTVTEILNRVQEHMEDLQSIARNYETGEAEVRELAADLPSDVIV
;
A
#
# COMPACT_ATOMS: atom_id res chain seq x y z
N MET A 1 13.42 20.22 -23.37
CA MET A 1 13.18 18.79 -23.66
C MET A 1 12.43 18.25 -22.46
N GLY A 2 11.10 18.21 -22.52
CA GLY A 2 10.31 17.55 -21.48
C GLY A 2 10.37 16.06 -21.76
N ASP A 3 11.01 15.30 -20.89
CA ASP A 3 10.95 13.85 -20.97
C ASP A 3 9.48 13.44 -20.88
N ASN A 4 9.01 12.79 -21.93
CA ASN A 4 7.65 12.31 -22.05
C ASN A 4 7.53 11.12 -21.10
N ILE A 5 7.15 11.37 -19.84
CA ILE A 5 6.90 10.31 -18.86
C ILE A 5 5.61 9.61 -19.28
N ILE A 6 5.77 8.54 -20.06
CA ILE A 6 4.66 7.68 -20.47
C ILE A 6 4.39 6.73 -19.31
N ILE A 7 3.32 6.98 -18.56
CA ILE A 7 2.80 5.96 -17.65
C ILE A 7 2.20 4.85 -18.50
N LYS A 8 2.71 3.63 -18.32
CA LYS A 8 2.28 2.43 -19.06
C LYS A 8 0.95 1.83 -18.57
N VAL A 9 0.33 2.44 -17.56
CA VAL A 9 -0.82 1.95 -16.79
C VAL A 9 -1.75 3.15 -16.53
N SER A 10 -3.06 2.98 -16.67
CA SER A 10 -4.02 4.06 -16.39
C SER A 10 -4.10 4.41 -14.91
N THR A 11 -4.48 5.65 -14.57
CA THR A 11 -4.68 6.05 -13.17
C THR A 11 -5.77 5.21 -12.50
N GLN A 12 -6.80 4.78 -13.25
CA GLN A 12 -7.84 3.88 -12.75
C GLN A 12 -7.28 2.50 -12.38
N GLU A 13 -6.39 1.92 -13.19
CA GLU A 13 -5.74 0.64 -12.88
C GLU A 13 -4.85 0.75 -11.63
N LEU A 14 -4.14 1.86 -11.46
CA LEU A 14 -3.33 2.13 -10.25
C LEU A 14 -4.23 2.19 -9.00
N GLN A 15 -5.34 2.93 -9.06
CA GLN A 15 -6.29 3.02 -7.95
C GLN A 15 -6.92 1.67 -7.60
N ALA A 16 -7.34 0.90 -8.62
CA ALA A 16 -7.92 -0.42 -8.44
C ALA A 16 -6.92 -1.39 -7.78
N ALA A 17 -5.67 -1.41 -8.26
CA ALA A 17 -4.61 -2.24 -7.71
C ALA A 17 -4.31 -1.87 -6.25
N SER A 18 -4.16 -0.57 -5.94
CA SER A 18 -3.97 -0.10 -4.56
C SER A 18 -5.14 -0.51 -3.64
N GLY A 19 -6.38 -0.45 -4.13
CA GLY A 19 -7.55 -0.89 -3.38
C GLY A 19 -7.49 -2.38 -3.04
N GLN A 20 -7.20 -3.23 -4.02
CA GLN A 20 -7.11 -4.68 -3.81
C GLN A 20 -5.96 -5.08 -2.87
N VAL A 21 -4.80 -4.42 -3.01
CA VAL A 21 -3.66 -4.59 -2.10
C VAL A 21 -4.05 -4.16 -0.68
N GLY A 22 -4.80 -3.07 -0.52
CA GLY A 22 -5.28 -2.60 0.79
C GLY A 22 -6.20 -3.57 1.50
N SER A 23 -7.15 -4.18 0.78
CA SER A 23 -7.99 -5.25 1.34
C SER A 23 -7.15 -6.44 1.80
N SER A 24 -6.22 -6.89 0.96
CA SER A 24 -5.34 -8.03 1.28
C SER A 24 -4.43 -7.73 2.47
N LEU A 25 -3.91 -6.50 2.56
CA LEU A 25 -3.09 -6.02 3.69
C LEU A 25 -3.88 -6.05 5.01
N SER A 26 -5.14 -5.63 4.97
CA SER A 26 -6.02 -5.66 6.15
C SER A 26 -6.26 -7.10 6.63
N GLU A 27 -6.54 -8.02 5.71
CA GLU A 27 -6.70 -9.45 6.02
C GLU A 27 -5.43 -10.07 6.62
N MET A 28 -4.26 -9.73 6.07
CA MET A 28 -2.97 -10.17 6.61
C MET A 28 -2.75 -9.64 8.04
N ARG A 29 -2.99 -8.35 8.29
CA ARG A 29 -2.88 -7.76 9.63
C ARG A 29 -3.79 -8.44 10.63
N ASN A 30 -5.04 -8.70 10.26
CA ASN A 30 -6.00 -9.42 11.11
C ASN A 30 -5.53 -10.85 11.42
N SER A 31 -5.01 -11.55 10.42
CA SER A 31 -4.48 -12.91 10.58
C SER A 31 -3.28 -12.95 11.54
N PHE A 32 -2.34 -12.02 11.40
CA PHE A 32 -1.19 -11.92 12.32
C PHE A 32 -1.61 -11.53 13.73
N SER A 33 -2.60 -10.65 13.90
CA SER A 33 -3.16 -10.36 15.22
C SER A 33 -3.80 -11.59 15.87
N ALA A 34 -4.50 -12.41 15.10
CA ALA A 34 -5.06 -13.67 15.61
C ALA A 34 -3.97 -14.67 16.03
N ILE A 35 -2.87 -14.75 15.27
CA ILE A 35 -1.71 -15.57 15.63
C ILE A 35 -1.09 -15.05 16.93
N GLU A 36 -0.88 -13.74 17.07
CA GLU A 36 -0.34 -13.14 18.29
C GLU A 36 -1.19 -13.48 19.51
N GLN A 37 -2.52 -13.35 19.39
CA GLN A 37 -3.45 -13.71 20.46
C GLN A 37 -3.34 -15.20 20.83
N ALA A 38 -3.26 -16.09 19.85
CA ALA A 38 -3.10 -17.53 20.09
C ALA A 38 -1.76 -17.85 20.78
N VAL A 39 -0.67 -17.21 20.36
CA VAL A 39 0.66 -17.34 20.97
C VAL A 39 0.63 -16.85 22.42
N ASN A 40 0.00 -15.71 22.69
CA ASN A 40 -0.13 -15.18 24.05
C ASN A 40 -1.02 -16.09 24.92
N HIS A 41 -2.12 -16.60 24.39
CA HIS A 41 -2.99 -17.53 25.12
C HIS A 41 -2.29 -18.87 25.42
N SER A 42 -1.37 -19.30 24.56
CA SER A 42 -0.56 -20.51 24.78
C SER A 42 0.26 -20.49 26.07
N GLU A 43 0.55 -19.29 26.61
CA GLU A 43 1.26 -19.15 27.87
C GLU A 43 0.49 -19.76 29.04
N GLY A 44 -0.84 -19.87 29.00
CA GLY A 44 -1.61 -20.44 30.11
C GLY A 44 -1.47 -21.96 30.25
N TYR A 45 -1.43 -22.69 29.14
CA TYR A 45 -1.49 -24.16 29.11
C TYR A 45 -0.20 -24.82 28.62
N TRP A 46 0.64 -24.11 27.85
CA TRP A 46 1.89 -24.65 27.32
C TRP A 46 3.09 -24.01 28.01
N GLN A 47 3.60 -24.75 29.00
CA GLN A 47 4.71 -24.38 29.86
C GLN A 47 5.99 -25.13 29.48
N GLY A 48 7.14 -24.59 29.92
CA GLY A 48 8.45 -25.20 29.75
C GLY A 48 9.33 -24.54 28.70
N GLU A 49 10.58 -25.01 28.59
CA GLU A 49 11.63 -24.40 27.77
C GLU A 49 11.28 -24.38 26.28
N ALA A 50 10.69 -25.46 25.76
CA ALA A 50 10.25 -25.52 24.36
C ALA A 50 9.19 -24.44 24.06
N ALA A 51 8.22 -24.26 24.95
CA ALA A 51 7.17 -23.26 24.81
C ALA A 51 7.74 -21.84 24.82
N GLN A 52 8.70 -21.57 25.71
CA GLN A 52 9.41 -20.29 25.77
C GLN A 52 10.23 -20.04 24.49
N HIS A 53 10.90 -21.07 23.98
CA HIS A 53 11.70 -20.97 22.76
C HIS A 53 10.84 -20.62 21.54
N HIS A 54 9.70 -21.30 21.35
CA HIS A 54 8.77 -20.99 20.26
C HIS A 54 8.16 -19.59 20.38
N ARG A 55 7.78 -19.15 21.59
CA ARG A 55 7.31 -17.78 21.83
C ARG A 55 8.38 -16.74 21.52
N LYS A 56 9.65 -17.04 21.82
CA LYS A 56 10.78 -16.16 21.48
C LYS A 56 10.94 -16.02 19.96
N ILE A 57 10.96 -17.15 19.23
CA ILE A 57 11.04 -17.15 17.76
C ILE A 57 9.90 -16.33 17.15
N TYR A 58 8.67 -16.48 17.67
CA TYR A 58 7.54 -15.70 17.19
C TYR A 58 7.75 -14.18 17.36
N ARG A 59 8.21 -13.74 18.54
CA ARG A 59 8.50 -12.31 18.79
C ARG A 59 9.59 -11.76 17.88
N GLU A 60 10.61 -12.57 17.57
CA GLU A 60 11.65 -12.21 16.59
C GLU A 60 11.06 -12.03 15.19
N LEU A 61 10.16 -12.92 14.76
CA LEU A 61 9.48 -12.83 13.46
C LEU A 61 8.48 -11.67 13.38
N GLN A 62 7.81 -11.34 14.48
CA GLN A 62 6.77 -10.31 14.55
C GLN A 62 7.28 -8.94 14.07
N GLY A 63 8.52 -8.58 14.44
CA GLY A 63 9.14 -7.32 13.99
C GLY A 63 9.30 -7.27 12.47
N THR A 64 9.86 -8.33 11.89
CA THR A 64 10.05 -8.44 10.43
C THR A 64 8.72 -8.43 9.67
N VAL A 65 7.71 -9.14 10.17
CA VAL A 65 6.38 -9.15 9.55
C VAL A 65 5.78 -7.74 9.58
N THR A 66 5.88 -7.05 10.71
CA THR A 66 5.35 -5.68 10.85
C THR A 66 6.03 -4.73 9.86
N GLU A 67 7.36 -4.83 9.72
CA GLU A 67 8.11 -4.05 8.73
C GLU A 67 7.64 -4.32 7.30
N ILE A 68 7.49 -5.58 6.91
CA ILE A 68 7.01 -5.96 5.57
C ILE A 68 5.62 -5.38 5.31
N LEU A 69 4.69 -5.54 6.25
CA LEU A 69 3.32 -5.04 6.10
C LEU A 69 3.30 -3.51 5.98
N ASN A 70 4.17 -2.80 6.71
CA ASN A 70 4.29 -1.35 6.61
C ASN A 70 4.84 -0.91 5.25
N ARG A 71 5.87 -1.57 4.73
CA ARG A 71 6.41 -1.27 3.38
C ARG A 71 5.39 -1.51 2.28
N VAL A 72 4.56 -2.54 2.39
CA VAL A 72 3.46 -2.77 1.45
C VAL A 72 2.42 -1.65 1.54
N GLN A 73 2.15 -1.13 2.74
CA GLN A 73 1.28 0.03 2.91
C GLN A 73 1.85 1.28 2.24
N GLU A 74 3.15 1.58 2.45
CA GLU A 74 3.82 2.72 1.82
C GLU A 74 3.71 2.65 0.29
N HIS A 75 4.00 1.49 -0.31
CA HIS A 75 3.86 1.33 -1.77
C HIS A 75 2.42 1.51 -2.26
N MET A 76 1.42 1.13 -1.48
CA MET A 76 0.01 1.38 -1.81
C MET A 76 -0.29 2.89 -1.83
N GLU A 77 0.16 3.61 -0.81
CA GLU A 77 -0.02 5.06 -0.66
C GLU A 77 0.72 5.83 -1.77
N ASP A 78 1.91 5.37 -2.16
CA ASP A 78 2.67 5.92 -3.28
C ASP A 78 1.89 5.80 -4.60
N LEU A 79 1.34 4.62 -4.90
CA LEU A 79 0.54 4.39 -6.12
C LEU A 79 -0.72 5.26 -6.16
N GLN A 80 -1.39 5.44 -5.02
CA GLN A 80 -2.54 6.35 -4.91
C GLN A 80 -2.14 7.81 -5.14
N SER A 81 -1.00 8.21 -4.58
CA SER A 81 -0.46 9.57 -4.74
C SER A 81 -0.08 9.86 -6.19
N ILE A 82 0.55 8.89 -6.87
CA ILE A 82 0.85 8.98 -8.31
C ILE A 82 -0.45 9.16 -9.10
N ALA A 83 -1.44 8.30 -8.90
CA ALA A 83 -2.71 8.39 -9.62
C ALA A 83 -3.38 9.76 -9.44
N ARG A 84 -3.42 10.28 -8.20
CA ARG A 84 -3.99 11.59 -7.90
C ARG A 84 -3.24 12.74 -8.56
N ASN A 85 -1.90 12.74 -8.48
CA ASN A 85 -1.09 13.80 -9.06
C ASN A 85 -1.27 13.90 -10.58
N TYR A 86 -1.41 12.75 -11.26
CA TYR A 86 -1.70 12.72 -12.69
C TYR A 86 -3.09 13.24 -13.02
N GLU A 87 -4.12 12.84 -12.27
CA GLU A 87 -5.49 13.34 -12.48
C GLU A 87 -5.60 14.86 -12.31
N THR A 88 -4.94 15.42 -11.29
CA THR A 88 -4.89 16.86 -11.07
C THR A 88 -4.14 17.58 -12.19
N GLY A 89 -2.96 17.10 -12.58
CA GLY A 89 -2.18 17.72 -13.65
C GLY A 89 -2.90 17.70 -15.00
N GLU A 90 -3.56 16.59 -15.34
CA GLU A 90 -4.39 16.49 -16.55
C GLU A 90 -5.58 17.46 -16.53
N ALA A 91 -6.21 17.65 -15.36
CA ALA A 91 -7.30 18.60 -15.22
C ALA A 91 -6.83 20.05 -15.44
N GLU A 92 -5.70 20.44 -14.84
CA GLU A 92 -5.09 21.76 -15.01
C GLU A 92 -4.68 22.03 -16.46
N VAL A 93 -4.07 21.04 -17.12
CA VAL A 93 -3.70 21.14 -18.55
C VAL A 93 -4.94 21.30 -19.43
N ARG A 94 -6.03 20.58 -19.15
CA ARG A 94 -7.29 20.73 -19.90
C ARG A 94 -7.94 22.08 -19.69
N GLU A 95 -7.91 22.60 -18.47
CA GLU A 95 -8.43 23.93 -18.17
C GLU A 95 -7.63 25.01 -18.94
N LEU A 96 -6.30 24.93 -18.91
CA LEU A 96 -5.43 25.82 -19.68
C LEU A 96 -5.64 25.70 -21.19
N ALA A 97 -5.82 24.47 -21.69
CA ALA A 97 -6.11 24.21 -23.10
C ALA A 97 -7.49 24.71 -23.53
N ALA A 98 -8.47 24.72 -22.63
CA ALA A 98 -9.80 25.27 -22.88
C ALA A 98 -9.82 26.82 -22.84
N ASP A 99 -8.93 27.42 -22.06
CA ASP A 99 -8.75 28.89 -21.98
C ASP A 99 -7.95 29.45 -23.15
N LEU A 100 -7.18 28.62 -23.85
CA LEU A 100 -6.50 29.00 -25.10
C LEU A 100 -7.53 29.29 -26.21
N PRO A 101 -7.59 30.52 -26.75
CA PRO A 101 -8.57 30.87 -27.77
C PRO A 101 -8.35 30.01 -29.03
N SER A 102 -9.42 29.36 -29.49
CA SER A 102 -9.42 28.44 -30.63
C SER A 102 -9.22 29.11 -32.00
N ASP A 103 -8.95 30.41 -32.05
CA ASP A 103 -8.99 31.18 -33.29
C ASP A 103 -7.83 32.19 -33.37
N VAL A 104 -6.65 31.66 -33.70
CA VAL A 104 -5.54 32.45 -34.27
C VAL A 104 -4.98 31.68 -35.46
N ILE A 105 -5.76 31.58 -36.53
CA ILE A 105 -5.22 31.42 -37.89
C ILE A 105 -5.93 32.46 -38.77
N VAL A 106 -5.20 33.50 -39.16
CA VAL A 106 -5.60 34.53 -40.15
C VAL A 106 -5.18 34.07 -41.54
#